data_AF-A0A2U3LJR4-F1
#
_entry.id   AF-A0A2U3LJR4-F1
#
_cell.length_a   1.000
_cell.length_b   1.000
_cell.length_c   1.000
_cell.angle_alpha   90.00
_cell.angle_beta   90.00
_cell.angle_gamma   90.00
#
_symmetry.space_group_name_H-M   'P 1'
#
loop_
_entity.id
_entity.type
_entity.pdbx_description
1 polymer ?
#
loop_
_entity_poly.entity_id
_entity_poly.type
_entity_poly.pdbx_seq_one_letter_code
_entity_poly.pdbx_strand_id
1 'polypeptide(L)'
;MRRAREIIGLPVLDLKSGDSIGWVQDLVLDNDKDKVVGILLEGGHFFQSSKGIPRQVIVAVGKDALTICENTTEELKGIRWSDKVGNEVYTQGGDARGTIEDVFIDDSVEKIVGFEVSDGLFADLLYGRGTIFRPHVMIDGKDILIVDNQVSPLDQTNEGSW
;
A
#
# COMPACT_ATOMS: atom_id res chain seq x y z
N MET A 1 8.40 -6.32 5.85
CA MET A 1 7.17 -5.77 5.22
C MET A 1 6.63 -4.68 6.10
N ARG A 2 5.93 -3.71 5.51
CA ARG A 2 5.31 -2.60 6.24
C ARG A 2 3.96 -2.20 5.67
N ARG A 3 3.17 -1.48 6.46
CA ARG A 3 1.91 -0.90 6.02
C ARG A 3 2.17 0.33 5.15
N ALA A 4 1.45 0.47 4.04
CA ALA A 4 1.56 1.63 3.16
C ALA A 4 1.22 2.94 3.90
N ARG A 5 0.26 2.92 4.85
CA ARG A 5 -0.07 4.11 5.66
C ARG A 5 1.11 4.69 6.43
N GLU A 6 2.14 3.90 6.74
CA GLU A 6 3.34 4.40 7.44
C GLU A 6 4.23 5.27 6.55
N ILE A 7 4.03 5.21 5.24
CA ILE A 7 4.77 5.99 4.25
C ILE A 7 4.05 7.33 4.00
N ILE A 8 2.73 7.33 4.14
CA ILE A 8 1.89 8.53 3.99
C ILE A 8 2.28 9.58 5.03
N GLY A 9 2.43 10.82 4.60
CA GLY A 9 2.82 11.96 5.43
C GLY A 9 4.32 12.05 5.73
N LEU A 10 5.15 11.10 5.28
CA LEU A 10 6.60 11.24 5.43
C LEU A 10 7.11 12.42 4.57
N PRO A 11 8.03 13.25 5.10
CA PRO A 11 8.73 14.24 4.29
C PRO A 11 9.62 13.54 3.26
N VAL A 12 9.72 14.13 2.07
CA VAL A 12 10.55 13.63 0.97
C VAL A 12 11.80 14.50 0.84
N LEU A 13 12.96 13.88 1.05
CA LEU A 13 14.26 14.55 1.09
C LEU A 13 15.08 14.22 -0.17
N ASP A 14 15.56 15.25 -0.87
CA ASP A 14 16.48 15.10 -1.99
C ASP A 14 17.92 14.97 -1.47
N LEU A 15 18.56 13.82 -1.73
CA LEU A 15 19.93 13.57 -1.30
C LEU A 15 20.98 14.41 -2.05
N LYS A 16 20.64 14.99 -3.21
CA LYS A 16 21.56 15.86 -3.97
C LYS A 16 21.61 17.27 -3.41
N SER A 17 20.48 17.86 -3.06
CA SER A 17 20.42 19.25 -2.57
C SER A 17 20.33 19.36 -1.04
N GLY A 18 19.81 18.33 -0.36
CA GLY A 18 19.48 18.36 1.06
C GLY A 18 18.11 18.99 1.35
N ASP A 19 17.34 19.35 0.31
CA ASP A 19 16.04 20.00 0.47
C ASP A 19 14.93 18.99 0.81
N SER A 20 13.94 19.46 1.56
CA SER A 20 12.64 18.80 1.67
C SER A 20 11.72 19.28 0.56
N ILE A 21 11.32 18.40 -0.34
CA ILE A 21 10.56 18.77 -1.56
C ILE A 21 9.04 18.66 -1.40
N GLY A 22 8.56 18.10 -0.28
CA GLY A 22 7.15 17.92 0.03
C GLY A 22 6.91 16.77 1.00
N TRP A 23 5.66 16.32 1.08
CA TRP A 23 5.26 15.16 1.88
C TRP A 23 4.59 14.11 1.01
N VAL A 24 4.72 12.83 1.36
CA VAL A 24 4.02 11.75 0.67
C VAL A 24 2.51 11.92 0.87
N GLN A 25 1.79 12.19 -0.21
CA GLN A 25 0.33 12.25 -0.21
C GLN A 25 -0.29 10.85 -0.32
N ASP A 26 0.25 10.05 -1.24
CA ASP A 26 -0.32 8.76 -1.62
C ASP A 26 0.74 7.88 -2.29
N LEU A 27 0.43 6.59 -2.41
CA LEU A 27 1.19 5.64 -3.22
C LEU A 27 0.39 5.28 -4.46
N VAL A 28 1.09 5.14 -5.60
CA VAL A 28 0.49 4.63 -6.84
C VAL A 28 0.93 3.18 -7.03
N LEU A 29 -0.04 2.30 -7.26
CA LEU A 29 0.10 0.85 -7.30
C LEU A 29 -0.27 0.30 -8.69
N ASP A 30 0.47 -0.71 -9.14
CA ASP A 30 0.17 -1.54 -10.30
C ASP A 30 -0.29 -2.90 -9.81
N ASN A 31 -1.62 -3.09 -9.70
CA ASN A 31 -2.24 -4.33 -9.20
C ASN A 31 -2.02 -5.53 -10.12
N ASP A 32 -1.82 -5.30 -11.43
CA ASP A 32 -1.59 -6.38 -12.38
C ASP A 32 -0.18 -6.97 -12.20
N LYS A 33 0.78 -6.13 -11.82
CA LYS A 33 2.19 -6.53 -11.63
C LYS A 33 2.63 -6.67 -10.18
N ASP A 34 1.75 -6.38 -9.23
CA ASP A 34 2.04 -6.33 -7.80
C ASP A 34 3.18 -5.39 -7.43
N LYS A 35 3.19 -4.19 -8.01
CA LYS A 35 4.29 -3.24 -7.87
C LYS A 35 3.84 -1.88 -7.35
N VAL A 36 4.76 -1.23 -6.64
CA VAL A 36 4.68 0.20 -6.36
C VAL A 36 5.23 0.95 -7.59
N VAL A 37 4.41 1.82 -8.16
CA VAL A 37 4.78 2.67 -9.30
C VAL A 37 5.53 3.90 -8.83
N GLY A 38 5.12 4.49 -7.71
CA GLY A 38 5.73 5.69 -7.15
C GLY A 38 4.87 6.31 -6.05
N ILE A 39 5.18 7.56 -5.70
CA ILE A 39 4.46 8.34 -4.69
C ILE A 39 3.92 9.64 -5.30
N LEU A 40 2.77 10.08 -4.81
CA LEU A 40 2.25 11.42 -5.04
C LEU A 40 2.73 12.35 -3.91
N LEU A 41 2.96 13.61 -4.23
CA LEU A 41 3.43 14.62 -3.26
C LEU A 41 2.32 15.61 -2.92
N GLU A 42 2.23 15.97 -1.63
CA GLU A 42 1.45 17.09 -1.14
C GLU A 42 2.39 18.27 -0.81
N GLY A 43 1.94 19.49 -1.13
CA GLY A 43 2.68 20.74 -0.87
C GLY A 43 3.65 21.16 -1.98
N GLY A 44 4.04 22.44 -1.98
CA GLY A 44 4.92 23.04 -3.00
C GLY A 44 4.19 23.50 -4.28
N HIS A 45 4.93 23.75 -5.37
CA HIS A 45 4.38 24.14 -6.68
C HIS A 45 3.79 22.94 -7.47
N PHE A 46 3.57 21.81 -6.79
CA PHE A 46 3.25 20.53 -7.40
C PHE A 46 1.75 20.23 -7.32
N PHE A 47 0.95 20.96 -8.10
CA PHE A 47 -0.52 20.92 -8.04
C PHE A 47 -1.19 19.95 -9.04
N GLN A 48 -0.42 19.09 -9.73
CA GLN A 48 -0.98 18.14 -10.70
C GLN A 48 -1.18 16.78 -10.03
N SER A 49 -2.45 16.36 -9.91
CA SER A 49 -2.88 15.19 -9.13
C SER A 49 -2.39 13.83 -9.66
N SER A 50 -1.83 13.75 -10.87
CA SER A 50 -1.31 12.52 -11.46
C SER A 50 0.21 12.48 -11.60
N LYS A 51 0.91 13.60 -11.37
CA LYS A 51 2.37 13.56 -11.37
C LYS A 51 2.88 13.18 -10.00
N GLY A 52 4.01 12.48 -9.96
CA GLY A 52 4.63 12.05 -8.71
C GLY A 52 6.08 11.62 -8.89
N ILE A 53 6.70 11.21 -7.78
CA ILE A 53 8.06 10.68 -7.79
C ILE A 53 7.99 9.20 -8.20
N PRO A 54 8.64 8.80 -9.30
CA PRO A 54 8.64 7.42 -9.73
C PRO A 54 9.46 6.55 -8.78
N ARG A 55 9.06 5.28 -8.61
CA ARG A 55 9.71 4.36 -7.67
C ARG A 55 11.21 4.23 -7.90
N GLN A 56 11.67 4.32 -9.15
CA GLN A 56 13.07 4.11 -9.53
C GLN A 56 14.05 5.11 -8.89
N VAL A 57 13.59 6.31 -8.52
CA VAL A 57 14.44 7.33 -7.88
C VAL A 57 14.32 7.34 -6.35
N ILE A 58 13.39 6.55 -5.79
CA ILE A 58 13.27 6.36 -4.33
C ILE A 58 14.41 5.46 -3.86
N VAL A 59 15.21 5.97 -2.93
CA VAL A 59 16.39 5.29 -2.39
C VAL A 59 16.02 4.48 -1.15
N ALA A 60 15.34 5.10 -0.19
CA ALA A 60 14.95 4.46 1.06
C ALA A 60 13.72 5.11 1.66
N VAL A 61 12.94 4.30 2.39
CA VAL A 61 11.81 4.76 3.20
C VAL A 61 12.11 4.46 4.65
N GLY A 62 12.55 5.48 5.37
CA GLY A 62 12.85 5.38 6.80
C GLY A 62 11.59 5.41 7.66
N LYS A 63 11.80 5.58 8.97
CA LYS A 63 10.74 5.83 9.94
C LYS A 63 10.24 7.28 9.86
N ASP A 64 11.15 8.22 9.64
CA ASP A 64 10.89 9.65 9.78
C ASP A 64 10.93 10.42 8.45
N ALA A 65 11.44 9.80 7.37
CA ALA A 65 11.55 10.42 6.05
C ALA A 65 11.68 9.40 4.92
N LEU A 66 11.28 9.81 3.71
CA LEU A 66 11.58 9.13 2.45
C LEU A 66 12.69 9.89 1.72
N THR A 67 13.64 9.18 1.12
CA THR A 67 14.79 9.78 0.43
C THR A 67 14.79 9.45 -1.05
N ILE A 68 15.18 10.44 -1.86
CA ILE A 68 15.29 10.30 -3.32
C ILE A 68 16.70 10.68 -3.80
N CYS A 69 17.15 10.09 -4.90
CA CYS A 69 18.43 10.44 -5.53
C CYS A 69 18.28 11.49 -6.64
N GLU A 70 17.05 11.81 -7.04
CA GLU A 70 16.76 12.78 -8.09
C GLU A 70 15.34 13.36 -7.94
N ASN A 71 15.25 14.68 -7.84
CA ASN A 71 13.98 15.40 -7.87
C ASN A 71 13.42 15.48 -9.30
N THR A 72 12.90 14.35 -9.77
CA THR A 72 12.19 14.23 -11.05
C THR A 72 10.77 13.77 -10.79
N THR A 73 9.85 14.22 -11.64
CA THR A 73 8.45 13.84 -11.54
C THR A 73 7.93 13.40 -12.90
N GLU A 74 7.10 12.37 -12.90
CA GLU A 74 6.44 11.86 -14.09
C GLU A 74 4.96 11.57 -13.82
N GLU A 75 4.17 11.37 -14.87
CA GLU A 75 2.80 10.93 -14.75
C GLU A 75 2.77 9.46 -14.29
N LEU A 76 2.26 9.23 -13.08
CA LEU A 76 2.15 7.90 -12.52
C LEU A 76 0.81 7.29 -12.94
N LYS A 77 0.85 6.08 -13.49
CA LYS A 77 -0.34 5.32 -13.91
C LYS A 77 -0.53 4.13 -13.00
N GLY A 78 -1.71 4.03 -12.40
CA GLY A 78 -2.05 2.97 -11.47
C GLY A 78 -3.26 3.34 -10.63
N ILE A 79 -3.48 2.56 -9.57
CA ILE A 79 -4.52 2.79 -8.57
C ILE A 79 -3.86 3.38 -7.33
N ARG A 80 -4.49 4.35 -6.69
CA ARG A 80 -3.95 4.93 -5.46
C ARG A 80 -4.17 3.98 -4.28
N TRP A 81 -3.27 4.00 -3.32
CA TRP A 81 -3.49 3.29 -2.05
C TRP A 81 -4.79 3.74 -1.39
N SER A 82 -5.08 5.05 -1.39
CA SER A 82 -6.33 5.60 -0.84
C SER A 82 -7.59 5.10 -1.55
N ASP A 83 -7.52 4.75 -2.84
CA ASP A 83 -8.63 4.18 -3.60
C ASP A 83 -8.83 2.68 -3.28
N LYS A 84 -7.84 2.01 -2.68
CA LYS A 84 -7.92 0.59 -2.29
C LYS A 84 -8.45 0.39 -0.88
N VAL A 85 -8.14 1.31 0.03
CA VAL A 85 -8.63 1.25 1.40
C VAL A 85 -10.15 1.41 1.39
N GLY A 86 -10.84 0.50 2.08
CA GLY A 86 -12.30 0.41 2.11
C GLY A 86 -12.91 -0.55 1.10
N ASN A 87 -12.13 -1.07 0.14
CA ASN A 87 -12.65 -2.06 -0.80
C ASN A 87 -13.17 -3.30 -0.09
N GLU A 88 -14.28 -3.84 -0.57
CA GLU A 88 -14.84 -5.07 -0.04
C GLU A 88 -14.00 -6.28 -0.46
N VAL A 89 -13.87 -7.23 0.47
CA VAL A 89 -13.19 -8.50 0.25
C VAL A 89 -14.24 -9.60 0.19
N TYR A 90 -14.20 -10.40 -0.87
CA TYR A 90 -15.07 -11.55 -1.05
C TYR A 90 -14.26 -12.82 -1.32
N THR A 91 -14.77 -13.95 -0.88
CA THR A 91 -14.27 -15.25 -1.35
C THR A 91 -14.73 -15.54 -2.77
N GLN A 92 -14.08 -16.48 -3.45
CA GLN A 92 -14.53 -17.01 -4.75
C GLN A 92 -15.99 -17.50 -4.71
N GLY A 93 -16.45 -18.00 -3.56
CA GLY A 93 -17.82 -18.46 -3.32
C GLY A 93 -18.85 -17.33 -3.11
N GLY A 94 -18.41 -16.07 -2.98
CA GLY A 94 -19.27 -14.91 -2.80
C GLY A 94 -19.54 -14.52 -1.35
N ASP A 95 -18.89 -15.17 -0.38
CA ASP A 95 -18.98 -14.76 1.03
C ASP A 95 -18.15 -13.48 1.27
N ALA A 96 -18.75 -12.48 1.92
CA ALA A 96 -18.04 -11.28 2.36
C ALA A 96 -17.06 -11.60 3.49
N ARG A 97 -15.88 -10.97 3.44
CA ARG A 97 -14.75 -11.14 4.38
C ARG A 97 -14.26 -9.82 4.95
N GLY A 98 -15.11 -8.78 4.89
CA GLY A 98 -14.80 -7.46 5.41
C GLY A 98 -14.24 -6.51 4.37
N THR A 99 -13.39 -5.58 4.80
CA THR A 99 -12.84 -4.50 3.96
C THR A 99 -11.33 -4.36 4.10
N ILE A 100 -10.67 -3.93 3.03
CA ILE A 100 -9.25 -3.59 3.05
C ILE A 100 -9.02 -2.39 3.97
N GLU A 101 -8.19 -2.57 4.98
CA GLU A 101 -7.73 -1.49 5.86
C GLU A 101 -6.40 -0.90 5.41
N ASP A 102 -5.53 -1.71 4.82
CA ASP A 102 -4.23 -1.27 4.33
C ASP A 102 -3.67 -2.21 3.27
N VAL A 103 -2.64 -1.75 2.59
CA VAL A 103 -1.82 -2.53 1.67
C VAL A 103 -0.47 -2.77 2.33
N PHE A 104 -0.06 -4.02 2.40
CA PHE A 104 1.29 -4.36 2.82
C PHE A 104 2.24 -4.27 1.64
N ILE A 105 3.38 -3.63 1.87
CA ILE A 105 4.45 -3.46 0.90
C ILE A 105 5.72 -4.08 1.48
N ASP A 106 6.57 -4.63 0.61
CA ASP A 106 7.89 -5.09 1.03
C ASP A 106 8.77 -3.93 1.54
N ASP A 107 9.84 -4.24 2.27
CA ASP A 107 10.67 -3.21 2.91
C ASP A 107 11.44 -2.35 1.92
N SER A 108 11.62 -2.84 0.68
CA SER A 108 12.20 -2.07 -0.41
C SER A 108 11.19 -1.14 -1.09
N VAL A 109 9.90 -1.21 -0.74
CA VAL A 109 8.83 -0.42 -1.36
C VAL A 109 8.72 -0.66 -2.86
N GLU A 110 9.00 -1.88 -3.32
CA GLU A 110 8.91 -2.28 -4.72
C GLU A 110 7.63 -3.05 -5.02
N LYS A 111 7.17 -3.87 -4.06
CA LYS A 111 6.14 -4.88 -4.31
C LYS A 111 5.03 -4.86 -3.28
N ILE A 112 3.81 -5.09 -3.76
CA ILE A 112 2.66 -5.38 -2.92
C ILE A 112 2.82 -6.81 -2.40
N VAL A 113 2.75 -7.02 -1.08
CA VAL A 113 2.87 -8.35 -0.46
C VAL A 113 1.54 -8.90 0.03
N GLY A 114 0.55 -8.03 0.24
CA GLY A 114 -0.78 -8.44 0.69
C GLY A 114 -1.61 -7.26 1.17
N PHE A 115 -2.67 -7.58 1.90
CA PHE A 115 -3.66 -6.64 2.41
C PHE A 115 -3.91 -6.89 3.90
N GLU A 116 -4.05 -5.80 4.66
CA GLU A 116 -4.65 -5.84 5.98
C GLU A 116 -6.17 -5.73 5.81
N VAL A 117 -6.93 -6.59 6.47
CA VAL A 117 -8.39 -6.67 6.31
C VAL A 117 -9.07 -6.59 7.68
N SER A 118 -10.12 -5.78 7.77
CA SER A 118 -11.00 -5.69 8.94
C SER A 118 -12.31 -6.41 8.66
N ASP A 119 -12.79 -7.18 9.63
CA ASP A 119 -14.15 -7.76 9.65
C ASP A 119 -15.12 -6.92 10.50
N GLY A 120 -14.74 -5.66 10.76
CA GLY A 120 -15.48 -4.69 11.58
C GLY A 120 -14.84 -4.42 12.95
N LEU A 121 -15.09 -3.21 13.48
CA LEU A 121 -14.40 -2.65 14.65
C LEU A 121 -14.46 -3.52 15.91
N PHE A 122 -15.58 -4.21 16.17
CA PHE A 122 -15.71 -5.08 17.34
C PHE A 122 -14.91 -6.37 17.22
N ALA A 123 -14.85 -6.95 16.01
CA ALA A 123 -14.06 -8.13 15.74
C ALA A 123 -12.56 -7.79 15.77
N ASP A 124 -12.17 -6.66 15.18
CA ASP A 124 -10.79 -6.15 15.20
C ASP A 124 -10.24 -6.00 16.63
N LEU A 125 -11.05 -5.50 17.57
CA LEU A 125 -10.60 -5.30 18.95
C LEU A 125 -10.41 -6.62 19.71
N LEU A 126 -11.19 -7.65 19.38
CA LEU A 126 -11.15 -8.95 20.06
C LEU A 126 -10.07 -9.86 19.47
N TYR A 127 -9.92 -9.85 18.14
CA TYR A 127 -9.14 -10.84 17.40
C TYR A 127 -7.99 -10.22 16.60
N GLY A 128 -7.88 -8.89 16.58
CA GLY A 128 -6.97 -8.18 15.69
C GLY A 128 -7.50 -8.12 14.26
N ARG A 129 -6.73 -7.46 13.40
CA ARG A 129 -6.99 -7.42 11.95
C ARG A 129 -6.38 -8.62 11.27
N GLY A 130 -7.04 -9.04 10.21
CA GLY A 130 -6.56 -10.13 9.38
C GLY A 130 -5.53 -9.68 8.36
N THR A 131 -4.74 -10.65 7.88
CA THR A 131 -3.79 -10.44 6.79
C THR A 131 -4.08 -11.42 5.66
N ILE A 132 -4.17 -10.91 4.44
CA ILE A 132 -4.31 -11.72 3.24
C ILE A 132 -3.08 -11.49 2.35
N PHE A 133 -2.26 -12.51 2.18
CA PHE A 133 -1.08 -12.44 1.33
C PHE A 133 -1.43 -12.63 -0.16
N ARG A 134 -0.63 -12.04 -1.05
CA ARG A 134 -0.83 -12.11 -2.51
C ARG A 134 -1.10 -13.51 -3.07
N PRO A 135 -0.47 -14.62 -2.61
CA PRO A 135 -0.76 -15.96 -3.14
C PRO A 135 -2.22 -16.42 -3.00
N HIS A 136 -2.95 -15.82 -2.05
CA HIS A 136 -4.36 -16.12 -1.78
C HIS A 136 -5.33 -15.18 -2.52
N VAL A 137 -4.80 -14.18 -3.23
CA VAL A 137 -5.58 -13.21 -3.99
C VAL A 137 -5.77 -13.73 -5.40
N MET A 138 -7.04 -13.86 -5.80
CA MET A 138 -7.41 -14.32 -7.14
C MET A 138 -7.63 -13.15 -8.09
N ILE A 139 -8.32 -12.10 -7.62
CA ILE A 139 -8.59 -10.89 -8.39
C ILE A 139 -8.38 -9.69 -7.49
N ASP A 140 -7.52 -8.78 -7.94
CA ASP A 140 -7.28 -7.49 -7.30
C ASP A 140 -7.90 -6.36 -8.14
N GLY A 141 -9.22 -6.29 -8.08
CA GLY A 141 -10.01 -5.34 -8.84
C GLY A 141 -9.89 -3.91 -8.30
N LYS A 142 -10.49 -2.98 -9.04
CA LYS A 142 -10.54 -1.58 -8.64
C LYS A 142 -11.25 -1.39 -7.31
N ASP A 143 -12.43 -1.97 -7.16
CA ASP A 143 -13.31 -1.75 -5.99
C ASP A 143 -13.48 -3.00 -5.11
N ILE A 144 -13.12 -4.19 -5.62
CA ILE A 144 -13.33 -5.48 -4.94
C ILE A 144 -12.05 -6.32 -4.98
N LEU A 145 -11.73 -6.98 -3.86
CA LEU A 145 -10.72 -8.01 -3.76
C LEU A 145 -11.39 -9.39 -3.68
N ILE A 146 -11.03 -10.31 -4.58
CA ILE A 146 -11.52 -11.69 -4.54
C ILE A 146 -10.38 -12.62 -4.11
N VAL A 147 -10.63 -13.41 -3.09
CA VAL A 147 -9.67 -14.32 -2.46
C VAL A 147 -10.16 -15.77 -2.54
N ASP A 148 -9.27 -16.73 -2.28
CA ASP A 148 -9.69 -18.12 -2.21
C ASP A 148 -10.70 -18.38 -1.05
N ASN A 149 -11.44 -19.48 -1.12
CA ASN A 149 -12.46 -19.81 -0.12
C ASN A 149 -11.90 -20.25 1.24
N GLN A 150 -10.60 -20.56 1.32
CA GLN A 150 -9.95 -21.07 2.52
C GLN A 150 -9.36 -19.93 3.37
N VAL A 151 -9.28 -18.72 2.82
CA VAL A 151 -8.84 -17.53 3.54
C VAL A 151 -9.89 -17.11 4.55
N SER A 152 -9.58 -17.35 5.81
CA SER A 152 -10.12 -16.60 6.94
C SER A 152 -9.09 -15.51 7.27
N PRO A 153 -9.43 -14.22 7.17
CA PRO A 153 -8.52 -13.15 7.60
C PRO A 153 -8.04 -13.36 9.05
N LEU A 154 -8.85 -14.01 9.89
CA LEU A 154 -8.59 -14.26 11.31
C LEU A 154 -7.79 -15.56 11.58
N ASP A 155 -7.58 -16.42 10.58
CA ASP A 155 -6.81 -17.65 10.74
C ASP A 155 -5.31 -17.33 10.66
N GLN A 156 -4.80 -16.62 11.67
CA GLN A 156 -3.37 -16.59 11.97
C GLN A 156 -2.99 -17.96 12.54
N THR A 157 -2.80 -18.95 11.65
CA THR A 157 -2.04 -20.13 12.06
C THR A 157 -0.63 -19.67 12.42
N ASN A 158 -0.21 -20.05 13.62
CA ASN A 158 1.12 -19.80 14.18
C ASN A 158 2.23 -20.21 13.19
N GLU A 159 2.71 -19.29 12.35
CA GLU A 159 4.05 -19.38 11.76
C GLU A 159 5.00 -18.45 12.53
N GLY A 160 4.98 -18.60 13.85
CA GLY A 160 6.12 -18.26 14.69
C GLY A 160 7.06 -19.47 14.76
N SER A 161 7.95 -19.61 13.78
CA SER A 161 9.22 -20.36 13.85
C SER A 161 9.89 -20.29 12.48
N TRP A 162 10.89 -19.40 12.31
CA TRP A 162 12.25 -19.67 11.77
C TRP A 162 13.12 -18.42 12.01
#